data_AF-A0A5N5JCE6-F1
#
_entry.id   AF-A0A5N5JCE6-F1
#
_cell.length_a   1.000
_cell.length_b   1.000
_cell.length_c   1.000
_cell.angle_alpha   90.00
_cell.angle_beta   90.00
_cell.angle_gamma   90.00
#
_symmetry.space_group_name_H-M   'P 1'
#
loop_
_entity.id
_entity.type
_entity.pdbx_description
1 polymer ?
#
loop_
_entity_poly.entity_id
_entity_poly.type
_entity_poly.pdbx_seq_one_letter_code
_entity_poly.pdbx_strand_id
1 'polypeptide(L)'
;MVSTRSSPAPRQPKSDNISSPLSTSRLSSSPTTSTTSSPRRGFSHRPTRLTLLWLAVSLPLVAWDTAYVLLRPHTMPGGRLHRPLWVPYDLYGRVDHVYGWKAYDAGTGFTAAQGTLNLVETALYAVYLTLWFWGSGRGTDGGGRKAGAAKVRAGRVGGRRAAVAVVVGLSACVMTFSKTVLYWLNEYFSGFDNIGHNSLVALIWLWIIPK
;
A
#
# COMPACT_ATOMS: atom_id res chain seq x y z
N MET A 1 41.09 -73.07 86.54
CA MET A 1 41.64 -71.79 87.02
C MET A 1 40.74 -70.67 86.52
N VAL A 2 40.20 -69.91 87.46
CA VAL A 2 39.30 -68.77 87.27
C VAL A 2 40.09 -67.60 86.70
N SER A 3 39.52 -66.84 85.75
CA SER A 3 39.97 -65.48 85.50
C SER A 3 38.80 -64.58 85.12
N THR A 4 38.90 -63.33 85.56
CA THR A 4 37.84 -62.46 86.04
C THR A 4 37.34 -61.43 85.04
N ARG A 5 36.03 -61.17 85.15
CA ARG A 5 35.26 -59.92 84.93
C ARG A 5 36.06 -58.62 84.68
N SER A 6 35.65 -57.84 83.67
CA SER A 6 35.56 -56.36 83.70
C SER A 6 34.84 -55.80 82.44
N SER A 7 33.75 -55.04 82.65
CA SER A 7 33.08 -54.06 81.76
C SER A 7 32.75 -52.83 82.65
N PRO A 8 32.57 -51.55 82.19
CA PRO A 8 31.88 -51.06 80.95
C PRO A 8 32.54 -49.85 80.20
N ALA A 9 32.42 -49.69 78.87
CA ALA A 9 31.51 -48.84 78.03
C ALA A 9 31.67 -47.28 78.11
N PRO A 10 31.23 -46.45 77.12
CA PRO A 10 31.18 -46.58 75.64
C PRO A 10 31.58 -45.27 74.87
N ARG A 11 31.93 -45.34 73.57
CA ARG A 11 31.50 -44.30 72.59
C ARG A 11 31.44 -44.82 71.16
N GLN A 12 30.43 -44.30 70.47
CA GLN A 12 29.75 -44.81 69.29
C GLN A 12 30.53 -44.81 67.96
N PRO A 13 30.06 -45.58 66.98
CA PRO A 13 30.70 -45.77 65.68
C PRO A 13 30.24 -44.72 64.67
N LYS A 14 31.02 -44.56 63.60
CA LYS A 14 30.52 -44.80 62.23
C LYS A 14 31.68 -44.75 61.24
N SER A 15 31.99 -45.94 60.76
CA SER A 15 32.55 -46.24 59.45
C SER A 15 31.90 -45.37 58.36
N ASP A 16 32.68 -44.99 57.36
CA ASP A 16 32.28 -45.21 55.97
C ASP A 16 33.48 -45.33 55.04
N ASN A 17 33.20 -46.01 53.94
CA ASN A 17 33.97 -47.11 53.41
C ASN A 17 34.72 -46.75 52.13
N ILE A 18 35.64 -47.63 51.77
CA ILE A 18 36.60 -47.56 50.68
C ILE A 18 35.92 -47.79 49.30
N SER A 19 36.29 -46.95 48.34
CA SER A 19 36.49 -47.11 46.88
C SER A 19 35.72 -48.13 46.01
N SER A 20 35.18 -47.57 44.91
CA SER A 20 35.11 -48.10 43.51
C SER A 20 33.85 -48.92 43.09
N PRO A 21 33.59 -49.09 41.77
CA PRO A 21 32.69 -48.21 40.99
C PRO A 21 31.55 -49.00 40.31
N LEU A 22 30.33 -48.46 40.23
CA LEU A 22 29.31 -49.06 39.39
C LEU A 22 28.39 -48.02 38.76
N SER A 23 28.37 -48.08 37.43
CA SER A 23 27.49 -47.44 36.47
C SER A 23 26.16 -46.96 37.04
N THR A 24 25.92 -45.66 36.99
CA THR A 24 24.56 -45.11 37.04
C THR A 24 24.39 -44.12 35.90
N SER A 25 23.29 -44.34 35.18
CA SER A 25 22.83 -43.71 33.96
C SER A 25 23.10 -42.21 33.89
N ARG A 26 23.72 -41.78 32.78
CA ARG A 26 23.58 -40.42 32.30
C ARG A 26 22.10 -40.17 32.09
N LEU A 27 21.53 -39.25 32.86
CA LEU A 27 20.27 -38.61 32.55
C LEU A 27 20.39 -38.08 31.12
N SER A 28 19.74 -38.77 30.19
CA SER A 28 19.53 -38.30 28.83
C SER A 28 18.77 -36.99 28.94
N SER A 29 19.46 -35.87 28.77
CA SER A 29 18.83 -34.60 28.46
C SER A 29 18.02 -34.84 27.20
N SER A 30 16.70 -34.93 27.35
CA SER A 30 15.77 -34.91 26.22
C SER A 30 16.21 -33.78 25.29
N PRO A 31 16.37 -34.01 23.97
CA PRO A 31 16.54 -32.90 23.06
C PRO A 31 15.27 -32.09 23.24
N THR A 32 15.40 -30.92 23.89
CA THR A 32 14.35 -29.92 23.83
C THR A 32 14.37 -29.57 22.36
N THR A 33 13.45 -30.15 21.59
CA THR A 33 13.22 -29.78 20.22
C THR A 33 12.86 -28.31 20.30
N SER A 34 13.86 -27.45 20.16
CA SER A 34 13.66 -26.05 19.89
C SER A 34 12.94 -26.08 18.56
N THR A 35 11.61 -26.10 18.61
CA THR A 35 10.78 -25.68 17.50
C THR A 35 11.24 -24.26 17.26
N THR A 36 12.20 -24.12 16.35
CA THR A 36 12.58 -22.87 15.75
C THR A 36 11.33 -22.41 15.04
N SER A 37 10.43 -21.80 15.79
CA SER A 37 9.24 -21.16 15.26
C SER A 37 9.81 -20.13 14.30
N SER A 38 9.73 -20.45 13.00
CA SER A 38 10.13 -19.50 11.97
C SER A 38 9.39 -18.22 12.31
N PRO A 39 10.09 -17.09 12.56
CA PRO A 39 9.43 -15.87 12.94
C PRO A 39 8.36 -15.61 11.87
N ARG A 40 7.10 -15.50 12.29
CA ARG A 40 5.98 -15.27 11.38
C ARG A 40 6.37 -14.07 10.52
N ARG A 41 6.57 -14.29 9.22
CA ARG A 41 6.93 -13.20 8.30
C ARG A 41 5.78 -12.20 8.33
N GLY A 42 6.00 -11.05 8.96
CA GLY A 42 5.01 -9.98 9.00
C GLY A 42 4.64 -9.56 7.58
N PHE A 43 3.38 -9.16 7.38
CA PHE A 43 2.90 -8.67 6.08
C PHE A 43 3.80 -7.54 5.59
N SER A 44 4.18 -7.58 4.32
CA SER A 44 5.04 -6.55 3.72
C SER A 44 4.60 -6.25 2.30
N HIS A 45 4.60 -4.97 1.95
CA HIS A 45 4.20 -4.48 0.63
C HIS A 45 5.37 -3.76 -0.02
N ARG A 46 5.54 -3.98 -1.32
CA ARG A 46 6.49 -3.26 -2.17
C ARG A 46 5.79 -2.94 -3.49
N PRO A 47 5.56 -1.65 -3.80
CA PRO A 47 5.03 -1.25 -5.10
C PRO A 47 5.97 -1.74 -6.21
N THR A 48 5.40 -2.20 -7.32
CA THR A 48 6.19 -2.52 -8.50
C THR A 48 6.72 -1.24 -9.15
N ARG A 49 7.81 -1.35 -9.92
CA ARG A 49 8.32 -0.20 -10.68
C ARG A 49 7.27 0.32 -11.67
N LEU A 50 6.49 -0.58 -12.26
CA LEU A 50 5.41 -0.22 -13.18
C LEU A 50 4.33 0.59 -12.46
N THR A 51 3.90 0.18 -11.26
CA THR A 51 2.94 0.95 -10.46
C THR A 51 3.47 2.35 -10.13
N LEU A 52 4.74 2.46 -9.75
CA LEU A 52 5.34 3.76 -9.44
C LEU A 52 5.44 4.66 -10.68
N LEU A 53 5.84 4.09 -11.83
CA LEU A 53 5.87 4.82 -13.10
C LEU A 53 4.46 5.27 -13.51
N TRP A 54 3.48 4.38 -13.39
CA TRP A 54 2.07 4.69 -13.65
C TRP A 54 1.61 5.86 -12.80
N LEU A 55 1.82 5.81 -11.47
CA LEU A 55 1.45 6.91 -10.57
C LEU A 55 2.19 8.22 -10.87
N ALA A 56 3.46 8.14 -11.28
CA ALA A 56 4.25 9.31 -11.65
C ALA A 56 3.71 10.02 -12.89
N VAL A 57 3.08 9.29 -13.82
CA VAL A 57 2.46 9.85 -15.02
C VAL A 57 0.99 10.21 -14.77
N SER A 58 0.23 9.37 -14.07
CA SER A 58 -1.20 9.55 -13.88
C SER A 58 -1.52 10.70 -12.94
N LEU A 59 -0.78 10.90 -11.84
CA LEU A 59 -1.10 11.95 -10.86
C LEU A 59 -1.00 13.36 -11.46
N PRO A 60 0.05 13.71 -12.23
CA PRO A 60 0.08 14.99 -12.94
C PRO A 60 -1.06 15.15 -13.95
N LEU A 61 -1.39 14.10 -14.72
CA LEU A 61 -2.46 14.17 -15.71
C LEU A 61 -3.84 14.37 -15.06
N VAL A 62 -4.13 13.60 -14.01
CA VAL A 62 -5.38 13.70 -13.25
C VAL A 62 -5.49 15.06 -12.56
N ALA A 63 -4.39 15.56 -11.98
CA ALA A 63 -4.37 16.89 -11.38
C ALA A 63 -4.61 18.01 -12.42
N TRP A 64 -4.02 17.88 -13.61
CA TRP A 64 -4.23 18.81 -14.72
C TRP A 64 -5.69 18.79 -15.21
N ASP A 65 -6.29 17.61 -15.32
CA ASP A 65 -7.70 17.42 -15.66
C ASP A 65 -8.65 18.00 -14.59
N THR A 66 -8.41 17.70 -13.31
CA THR A 66 -9.17 18.28 -12.21
C THR A 66 -9.08 19.81 -12.22
N ALA A 67 -7.88 20.36 -12.43
CA ALA A 67 -7.71 21.81 -12.53
C ALA A 67 -8.49 22.38 -13.73
N TYR A 68 -8.47 21.71 -14.89
CA TYR A 68 -9.30 22.12 -16.03
C TYR A 68 -10.76 22.18 -15.66
N VAL A 69 -11.29 21.13 -15.02
CA VAL A 69 -12.72 20.98 -14.72
C VAL A 69 -13.20 21.95 -13.63
N LEU A 70 -12.46 22.08 -12.54
CA LEU A 70 -12.89 22.88 -11.38
C LEU A 70 -12.69 24.39 -11.56
N LEU A 71 -11.80 24.80 -12.46
CA LEU A 71 -11.54 26.21 -12.76
C LEU A 71 -12.30 26.71 -14.00
N ARG A 72 -13.25 25.94 -14.52
CA ARG A 72 -14.16 26.43 -15.57
C ARG A 72 -14.95 27.63 -15.03
N PRO A 73 -15.15 28.69 -15.82
CA PRO A 73 -14.85 28.79 -17.25
C PRO A 73 -13.45 29.34 -17.57
N HIS A 74 -12.62 29.68 -16.58
CA HIS A 74 -11.34 30.34 -16.81
C HIS A 74 -10.33 29.49 -17.60
N THR A 75 -10.42 28.18 -17.50
CA THR A 75 -9.60 27.19 -18.23
C THR A 75 -10.18 26.80 -19.59
N MET A 76 -11.44 27.13 -19.88
CA MET A 76 -12.13 26.81 -21.15
C MET A 76 -11.70 27.75 -22.29
N PRO A 77 -11.93 27.39 -23.57
CA PRO A 77 -11.58 28.25 -24.71
C PRO A 77 -12.15 29.66 -24.55
N GLY A 78 -11.28 30.68 -24.61
CA GLY A 78 -11.64 32.09 -24.35
C GLY A 78 -11.42 32.55 -22.90
N GLY A 79 -11.16 31.64 -21.97
CA GLY A 79 -10.84 31.94 -20.58
C GLY A 79 -9.39 32.41 -20.36
N ARG A 80 -9.17 33.14 -19.26
CA ARG A 80 -7.88 33.77 -18.93
C ARG A 80 -6.74 32.77 -18.67
N LEU A 81 -7.07 31.57 -18.18
CA LEU A 81 -6.09 30.54 -17.85
C LEU A 81 -5.90 29.54 -19.00
N HIS A 82 -6.78 29.51 -19.99
CA HIS A 82 -6.78 28.50 -21.06
C HIS A 82 -5.43 28.35 -21.77
N ARG A 83 -4.75 29.47 -22.03
CA ARG A 83 -3.42 29.46 -22.66
C ARG A 83 -2.32 29.61 -21.60
N PRO A 84 -1.18 28.91 -21.75
CA PRO A 84 -0.87 27.90 -22.78
C PRO A 84 -1.26 26.46 -22.39
N LEU A 85 -1.58 26.24 -21.11
CA LEU A 85 -1.59 24.90 -20.52
C LEU A 85 -2.82 24.07 -20.85
N TRP A 86 -3.98 24.65 -21.20
CA TRP A 86 -5.23 23.92 -21.44
C TRP A 86 -5.69 23.98 -22.91
N VAL A 87 -4.83 24.43 -23.82
CA VAL A 87 -5.11 24.47 -25.27
C VAL A 87 -5.61 23.13 -25.83
N PRO A 88 -5.06 21.96 -25.44
CA PRO A 88 -5.57 20.67 -25.92
C PRO A 88 -7.05 20.39 -25.57
N TYR A 89 -7.57 21.00 -24.50
CA TYR A 89 -8.96 20.82 -24.09
C TYR A 89 -9.97 21.50 -25.03
N ASP A 90 -9.56 22.42 -25.90
CA ASP A 90 -10.42 22.92 -26.98
C ASP A 90 -10.78 21.77 -27.94
N LEU A 91 -9.79 21.02 -28.39
CA LEU A 91 -10.02 19.83 -29.21
C LEU A 91 -10.82 18.77 -28.44
N TYR A 92 -10.45 18.54 -27.18
CA TYR A 92 -11.12 17.53 -26.36
C TYR A 92 -12.60 17.86 -26.12
N GLY A 93 -12.94 19.11 -25.82
CA GLY A 93 -14.33 19.55 -25.63
C GLY A 93 -15.20 19.53 -26.90
N ARG A 94 -14.58 19.50 -28.09
CA ARG A 94 -15.27 19.30 -29.36
C ARG A 94 -15.59 17.83 -29.62
N VAL A 95 -14.73 16.92 -29.15
CA VAL A 95 -14.94 15.47 -29.25
C VAL A 95 -15.88 15.02 -28.14
N ASP A 96 -15.58 15.34 -26.90
CA ASP A 96 -16.41 14.98 -25.75
C ASP A 96 -17.05 16.25 -25.18
N HIS A 97 -18.32 16.46 -25.52
CA HIS A 97 -19.02 17.69 -25.15
C HIS A 97 -19.21 17.87 -23.65
N VAL A 98 -19.00 16.83 -22.84
CA VAL A 98 -18.97 16.96 -21.37
C VAL A 98 -17.84 17.88 -20.89
N TYR A 99 -16.77 18.02 -21.68
CA TYR A 99 -15.65 18.92 -21.42
C TYR A 99 -15.79 20.30 -22.05
N GLY A 100 -16.79 20.50 -22.92
CA GLY A 100 -17.01 21.70 -23.70
C GLY A 100 -18.08 22.64 -23.13
N TRP A 101 -18.37 23.70 -23.89
CA TRP A 101 -19.37 24.71 -23.55
C TRP A 101 -20.79 24.14 -23.46
N LYS A 102 -21.15 23.14 -24.29
CA LYS A 102 -22.46 22.46 -24.24
C LYS A 102 -22.84 22.02 -22.82
N ALA A 103 -21.99 21.24 -22.16
CA ALA A 103 -22.27 20.74 -20.81
C ALA A 103 -22.19 21.82 -19.73
N TYR A 104 -21.31 22.81 -19.90
CA TYR A 104 -21.17 23.94 -18.97
C TYR A 104 -22.40 24.85 -19.01
N ASP A 105 -22.85 25.24 -20.19
CA ASP A 105 -24.01 26.12 -20.40
C ASP A 105 -25.33 25.42 -20.03
N ALA A 106 -25.39 24.09 -20.21
CA ALA A 106 -26.49 23.26 -19.72
C ALA A 106 -26.50 23.07 -18.19
N GLY A 107 -25.49 23.58 -17.46
CA GLY A 107 -25.40 23.43 -16.01
C GLY A 107 -25.21 21.99 -15.54
N THR A 108 -24.61 21.13 -16.39
CA THR A 108 -24.48 19.70 -16.08
C THR A 108 -23.39 19.46 -15.03
N GLY A 109 -23.80 19.06 -13.82
CA GLY A 109 -22.88 18.82 -12.70
C GLY A 109 -21.98 17.57 -12.83
N PHE A 110 -22.26 16.70 -13.80
CA PHE A 110 -21.57 15.41 -13.95
C PHE A 110 -20.06 15.55 -14.08
N THR A 111 -19.59 16.44 -14.96
CA THR A 111 -18.15 16.62 -15.18
C THR A 111 -17.43 17.13 -13.93
N ALA A 112 -18.03 18.10 -13.23
CA ALA A 112 -17.49 18.62 -11.98
C ALA A 112 -17.45 17.56 -10.87
N ALA A 113 -18.48 16.69 -10.80
CA ALA A 113 -18.49 15.56 -9.87
C ALA A 113 -17.37 14.56 -10.19
N GLN A 114 -17.15 14.23 -11.46
CA GLN A 114 -16.03 13.39 -11.91
C GLN A 114 -14.67 14.00 -11.54
N GLY A 115 -14.49 15.31 -11.78
CA GLY A 115 -13.28 16.05 -11.41
C GLY A 115 -13.04 16.13 -9.90
N THR A 116 -14.11 16.20 -9.10
CA THR A 116 -14.02 16.18 -7.64
C THR A 116 -13.58 14.80 -7.12
N LEU A 117 -14.08 13.72 -7.72
CA LEU A 117 -13.61 12.38 -7.38
C LEU A 117 -12.14 12.17 -7.81
N ASN A 118 -11.65 12.85 -8.86
CA ASN A 118 -10.22 12.83 -9.24
C ASN A 118 -9.36 13.49 -8.15
N LEU A 119 -9.88 14.52 -7.45
CA LEU A 119 -9.21 15.13 -6.29
C LEU A 119 -9.10 14.13 -5.12
N VAL A 120 -10.19 13.42 -4.82
CA VAL A 120 -10.20 12.36 -3.80
C VAL A 120 -9.21 11.25 -4.18
N GLU A 121 -9.15 10.87 -5.45
CA GLU A 121 -8.25 9.84 -5.97
C GLU A 121 -6.79 10.22 -5.76
N THR A 122 -6.47 11.45 -6.14
CA THR A 122 -5.15 12.05 -5.96
C THR A 122 -4.76 12.06 -4.47
N ALA A 123 -5.69 12.38 -3.58
CA ALA A 123 -5.45 12.33 -2.14
C ALA A 123 -5.18 10.91 -1.63
N LEU A 124 -5.95 9.91 -2.08
CA LEU A 124 -5.72 8.50 -1.73
C LEU A 124 -4.34 8.01 -2.20
N TYR A 125 -3.94 8.35 -3.43
CA TYR A 125 -2.61 8.00 -3.93
C TYR A 125 -1.49 8.77 -3.21
N ALA A 126 -1.71 10.02 -2.83
CA ALA A 126 -0.76 10.76 -2.00
C ALA A 126 -0.57 10.09 -0.62
N VAL A 127 -1.67 9.65 0.01
CA VAL A 127 -1.61 8.88 1.26
C VAL A 127 -0.86 7.55 1.06
N TYR A 128 -1.18 6.81 0.00
CA TYR A 128 -0.49 5.57 -0.36
C TYR A 128 1.03 5.77 -0.51
N LEU A 129 1.43 6.77 -1.30
CA LEU A 129 2.84 7.10 -1.53
C LEU A 129 3.50 7.54 -0.23
N THR A 130 2.84 8.35 0.59
CA THR A 130 3.36 8.79 1.90
C THR A 130 3.61 7.61 2.83
N LEU A 131 2.64 6.70 2.95
CA LEU A 131 2.79 5.47 3.73
C LEU A 131 3.94 4.61 3.21
N TRP A 132 4.11 4.54 1.89
CA TRP A 132 5.21 3.83 1.25
C TRP A 132 6.58 4.47 1.53
N PHE A 133 6.73 5.78 1.28
CA PHE A 133 7.99 6.51 1.46
C PHE A 133 8.43 6.51 2.93
N TRP A 134 7.52 6.81 3.87
CA TRP A 134 7.85 6.87 5.30
C TRP A 134 7.98 5.48 5.94
N GLY A 135 7.31 4.48 5.38
CA GLY A 135 7.43 3.08 5.81
C GLY A 135 8.72 2.42 5.33
N SER A 136 9.20 2.78 4.14
CA SER A 136 10.37 2.14 3.53
C SER A 136 11.70 2.51 4.21
N GLY A 137 11.75 3.62 4.96
CA GLY A 137 12.93 4.04 5.74
C GLY A 137 12.98 3.51 7.18
N ARG A 138 11.87 3.04 7.74
CA ARG A 138 11.72 2.67 9.17
C ARG A 138 11.53 1.17 9.36
N GLY A 139 12.42 0.36 8.79
CA GLY A 139 12.53 -1.04 9.18
C GLY A 139 12.83 -1.14 10.68
N THR A 140 11.88 -1.69 11.43
CA THR A 140 11.99 -2.11 12.82
C THR A 140 12.94 -3.31 12.89
N ASP A 141 14.23 -3.05 12.76
CA ASP A 141 15.24 -3.96 13.29
C ASP A 141 15.43 -3.52 14.75
N GLY A 142 15.16 -4.41 15.70
CA GLY A 142 15.31 -4.17 17.15
C GLY A 142 16.79 -4.01 17.58
N GLY A 143 17.57 -3.23 16.85
CA GLY A 143 18.97 -2.96 17.11
C GLY A 143 19.33 -1.62 16.48
N GLY A 144 19.58 -0.62 17.33
CA GLY A 144 19.83 0.77 16.98
C GLY A 144 21.13 1.02 16.20
N ARG A 145 21.25 0.49 14.98
CA ARG A 145 22.30 0.86 14.05
C ARG A 145 21.70 1.74 12.95
N LYS A 146 22.20 2.96 12.85
CA LYS A 146 21.86 3.92 11.78
C LYS A 146 22.25 3.30 10.43
N ALA A 147 21.31 2.63 9.79
CA ALA A 147 21.50 2.04 8.48
C ALA A 147 21.36 3.15 7.43
N GLY A 148 22.50 3.54 6.85
CA GLY A 148 22.59 4.53 5.78
C GLY A 148 21.91 4.10 4.47
N ALA A 149 22.24 4.83 3.40
CA ALA A 149 21.68 4.85 2.04
C ALA A 149 21.24 3.52 1.39
N ALA A 150 21.67 2.36 1.91
CA ALA A 150 21.16 1.04 1.51
C ALA A 150 19.69 0.79 1.88
N LYS A 151 19.14 1.43 2.92
CA LYS A 151 17.76 1.20 3.41
C LYS A 151 16.68 1.84 2.52
N VAL A 152 17.02 2.92 1.80
CA VAL A 152 16.18 3.53 0.75
C VAL A 152 15.96 2.57 -0.43
N ARG A 153 16.88 1.63 -0.66
CA ARG A 153 16.82 0.68 -1.80
C ARG A 153 15.88 -0.52 -1.61
N ALA A 154 15.44 -0.82 -0.38
CA ALA A 154 14.58 -1.98 -0.13
C ALA A 154 13.13 -1.78 -0.62
N GLY A 155 12.65 -0.52 -0.66
CA GLY A 155 11.34 -0.13 -1.20
C GLY A 155 10.13 -0.85 -0.60
N ARG A 156 10.29 -1.47 0.58
CA ARG A 156 9.32 -2.37 1.20
C ARG A 156 8.86 -1.77 2.52
N VAL A 157 7.55 -1.70 2.71
CA VAL A 157 6.90 -1.35 3.98
C VAL A 157 6.41 -2.62 4.66
N GLY A 158 6.51 -2.69 5.98
CA GLY A 158 6.05 -3.83 6.78
C GLY A 158 4.87 -3.51 7.71
N GLY A 159 4.21 -4.56 8.20
CA GLY A 159 3.22 -4.53 9.27
C GLY A 159 1.92 -3.80 8.89
N ARG A 160 1.28 -3.17 9.89
CA ARG A 160 0.00 -2.45 9.74
C ARG A 160 0.05 -1.38 8.65
N ARG A 161 1.18 -0.66 8.52
CA ARG A 161 1.35 0.38 7.48
C ARG A 161 1.27 -0.19 6.07
N ALA A 162 1.88 -1.37 5.86
CA ALA A 162 1.80 -2.06 4.58
C ALA A 162 0.35 -2.47 4.26
N ALA A 163 -0.37 -3.01 5.24
CA ALA A 163 -1.77 -3.39 5.06
C ALA A 163 -2.65 -2.17 4.71
N VAL A 164 -2.50 -1.07 5.44
CA VAL A 164 -3.23 0.18 5.16
C VAL A 164 -2.89 0.71 3.77
N ALA A 165 -1.61 0.72 3.37
CA ALA A 165 -1.23 1.15 2.03
C ALA A 165 -1.93 0.32 0.94
N VAL A 166 -1.95 -1.00 1.06
CA VAL A 166 -2.62 -1.86 0.08
C VAL A 166 -4.13 -1.59 0.02
N VAL A 167 -4.79 -1.43 1.17
CA VAL A 167 -6.22 -1.10 1.21
C VAL A 167 -6.51 0.25 0.56
N VAL A 168 -5.73 1.28 0.89
CA VAL A 168 -5.89 2.63 0.29
C VAL A 168 -5.68 2.58 -1.23
N GLY A 169 -4.64 1.87 -1.69
CA GLY A 169 -4.39 1.69 -3.12
C GLY A 169 -5.52 0.96 -3.83
N LEU A 170 -6.07 -0.11 -3.22
CA LEU A 170 -7.22 -0.83 -3.75
C LEU A 170 -8.46 0.06 -3.81
N SER A 171 -8.75 0.82 -2.76
CA SER A 171 -9.87 1.76 -2.73
C SER A 171 -9.76 2.82 -3.82
N ALA A 172 -8.56 3.35 -4.07
CA ALA A 172 -8.33 4.26 -5.19
C ALA A 172 -8.64 3.58 -6.53
N CYS A 173 -8.11 2.39 -6.79
CA CYS A 173 -8.39 1.65 -8.04
C CYS A 173 -9.87 1.35 -8.25
N VAL A 174 -10.59 0.91 -7.20
CA VAL A 174 -12.03 0.62 -7.26
C VAL A 174 -12.81 1.89 -7.57
N MET A 175 -12.41 3.02 -6.97
CA MET A 175 -13.04 4.31 -7.26
C MET A 175 -12.80 4.73 -8.71
N THR A 176 -11.57 4.70 -9.21
CA THR A 176 -11.26 5.03 -10.62
C THR A 176 -12.07 4.18 -11.58
N PHE A 177 -12.11 2.86 -11.34
CA PHE A 177 -12.91 1.94 -12.14
C PHE A 177 -14.41 2.28 -12.09
N SER A 178 -14.95 2.52 -10.90
CA SER A 178 -16.37 2.85 -10.71
C SER A 178 -16.75 4.15 -11.44
N LYS A 179 -15.84 5.13 -11.46
CA LYS A 179 -16.04 6.38 -12.20
C LYS A 179 -16.07 6.17 -13.69
N THR A 180 -15.13 5.39 -14.23
CA THR A 180 -15.12 5.06 -15.65
C THR A 180 -16.42 4.36 -16.03
N VAL A 181 -16.84 3.36 -15.27
CA VAL A 181 -18.14 2.68 -15.49
C VAL A 181 -19.30 3.67 -15.44
N LEU A 182 -19.33 4.57 -14.45
CA LEU A 182 -20.38 5.58 -14.32
C LEU A 182 -20.42 6.54 -15.52
N TYR A 183 -19.26 6.90 -16.08
CA TYR A 183 -19.17 7.71 -17.30
C TYR A 183 -19.83 7.01 -18.49
N TRP A 184 -19.48 5.74 -18.70
CA TRP A 184 -20.05 4.94 -19.78
C TRP A 184 -21.56 4.76 -19.63
N LEU A 185 -22.03 4.49 -18.40
CA LEU A 185 -23.46 4.38 -18.11
C LEU A 185 -24.18 5.72 -18.34
N ASN A 186 -23.58 6.84 -17.94
CA ASN A 186 -24.16 8.16 -18.18
C ASN A 186 -24.35 8.43 -19.68
N GLU A 187 -23.34 8.14 -20.50
CA GLU A 187 -23.46 8.27 -21.95
C GLU A 187 -24.50 7.32 -22.53
N TYR A 188 -24.51 6.05 -22.11
CA TYR A 188 -25.51 5.08 -22.58
C TYR A 188 -26.95 5.52 -22.27
N PHE A 189 -27.22 5.95 -21.04
CA PHE A 189 -28.56 6.40 -20.64
C PHE A 189 -28.94 7.78 -21.17
N SER A 190 -27.96 8.57 -21.62
CA SER A 190 -28.20 9.86 -22.28
C SER A 190 -28.26 9.73 -23.81
N GLY A 191 -28.27 8.51 -24.36
CA GLY A 191 -28.32 8.28 -25.80
C GLY A 191 -27.06 8.74 -26.54
N PHE A 192 -25.90 8.71 -25.88
CA PHE A 192 -24.61 9.18 -26.36
C PHE A 192 -24.59 10.67 -26.72
N ASP A 193 -25.34 11.50 -25.99
CA ASP A 193 -25.49 12.94 -26.27
C ASP A 193 -24.16 13.72 -26.32
N ASN A 194 -23.12 13.30 -25.58
CA ASN A 194 -21.84 14.03 -25.58
C ASN A 194 -20.82 13.53 -26.59
N ILE A 195 -20.96 12.28 -27.07
CA ILE A 195 -19.93 11.63 -27.90
C ILE A 195 -20.44 11.02 -29.20
N GLY A 196 -21.76 10.88 -29.36
CA GLY A 196 -22.40 10.17 -30.48
C GLY A 196 -22.23 10.85 -31.83
N HIS A 197 -21.81 12.11 -31.87
CA HIS A 197 -21.52 12.85 -33.10
C HIS A 197 -20.15 12.53 -33.70
N ASN A 198 -19.28 11.81 -32.99
CA ASN A 198 -17.92 11.53 -33.44
C ASN A 198 -17.83 10.31 -34.35
N SER A 199 -16.83 10.32 -35.23
CA SER A 199 -16.42 9.11 -35.94
C SER A 199 -15.91 8.04 -34.97
N LEU A 200 -16.04 6.76 -35.34
CA LEU A 200 -15.53 5.62 -34.55
C LEU A 200 -14.02 5.74 -34.28
N VAL A 201 -13.25 6.28 -35.22
CA VAL A 201 -11.81 6.48 -35.05
C VAL A 201 -11.52 7.51 -33.96
N ALA A 202 -12.23 8.64 -33.96
CA ALA A 202 -12.09 9.67 -32.92
C ALA A 202 -12.52 9.13 -31.54
N LEU A 203 -13.61 8.36 -31.48
CA LEU A 203 -14.06 7.69 -30.27
C LEU A 203 -12.99 6.76 -29.71
N ILE A 204 -12.40 5.89 -30.54
CA ILE A 204 -11.39 4.93 -30.08
C ILE A 204 -10.16 5.66 -29.52
N TRP A 205 -9.61 6.61 -30.27
CA TRP A 205 -8.32 7.22 -29.93
C TRP A 205 -8.41 8.34 -28.89
N LEU A 206 -9.48 9.13 -28.90
CA LEU A 206 -9.60 10.31 -28.04
C LEU A 206 -10.55 10.10 -26.87
N TRP A 207 -11.34 9.02 -26.86
CA TRP A 207 -12.29 8.77 -25.78
C TRP A 207 -12.14 7.39 -25.13
N ILE A 208 -11.99 6.29 -25.87
CA ILE A 208 -11.91 4.94 -25.28
C ILE A 208 -10.53 4.67 -24.68
N ILE A 209 -9.46 4.89 -25.43
CA ILE A 209 -8.09 4.59 -24.97
C ILE A 209 -7.67 5.47 -23.77
N PRO A 210 -8.03 6.76 -23.70
CA PRO A 210 -7.65 7.60 -22.56
C PRO A 210 -8.47 7.35 -21.28
N LYS A 211 -9.60 6.64 -21.34
CA LYS A 211 -10.53 6.43 -20.21
C LYS A 211 -10.25 5.13 -19.45
#